data_AF-A0AAX1KSF0-F1
#
_entry.id   AF-A0AAX1KSF0-F1
#
_cell.length_a   1.000
_cell.length_b   1.000
_cell.length_c   1.000
_cell.angle_alpha   90.00
_cell.angle_beta   90.00
_cell.angle_gamma   90.00
#
_symmetry.space_group_name_H-M   'P 1'
#
loop_
_entity.id
_entity.type
_entity.pdbx_description
1 polymer ?
#
loop_
_entity_poly.entity_id
_entity_poly.type
_entity_poly.pdbx_seq_one_letter_code
_entity_poly.pdbx_strand_id
1 'polypeptide(L)'
;MTTNLNYPKPVNPDDGCNWIPVILWRMNAGARARSRSVFVAAPRPEPVPGITPKKPVKRETTTAAVSGRRRKTHVGTVIYYKGEKTVRLSEGATVWSAGPNEHFDKKTGQRVGSIGRHRLLLESIKPLNSTIDEVSAQQLVALMKGKTLSYQNILSAIKKHHPDAEITLRDLQKRISTMLASNHVGIIRHDDMPVPHFTLTSVDPRYYANSEKTRA
;
A
#
# COMPACT_ATOMS: atom_id res chain seq x y z
N MET A 1 4.41 -34.08 39.73
CA MET A 1 5.26 -33.65 38.60
C MET A 1 4.54 -33.95 37.30
N THR A 2 3.99 -32.94 36.63
CA THR A 2 3.30 -33.07 35.33
C THR A 2 4.34 -33.00 34.21
N THR A 3 4.68 -34.14 33.62
CA THR A 3 5.53 -34.21 32.43
C THR A 3 4.72 -33.78 31.21
N ASN A 4 4.88 -32.52 30.80
CA ASN A 4 4.33 -32.03 29.54
C ASN A 4 5.00 -32.77 28.37
N LEU A 5 4.29 -33.75 27.78
CA LEU A 5 4.67 -34.34 26.51
C LEU A 5 4.42 -33.30 25.41
N ASN A 6 5.50 -32.66 24.98
CA ASN A 6 5.48 -31.68 23.91
C ASN A 6 5.32 -32.42 22.57
N TYR A 7 4.08 -32.56 22.08
CA TYR A 7 3.81 -33.15 20.78
C TYR A 7 3.89 -32.06 19.69
N PRO A 8 4.88 -32.09 18.78
CA PRO A 8 4.90 -31.18 17.65
C PRO A 8 3.74 -31.48 16.69
N LYS A 9 3.15 -30.42 16.11
CA LYS A 9 2.03 -30.48 15.15
C LYS A 9 2.31 -31.50 14.02
N PRO A 10 1.30 -32.26 13.56
CA PRO A 10 1.46 -33.12 12.40
C PRO A 10 1.72 -32.25 11.17
N VAL A 11 2.92 -32.38 10.62
CA VAL A 11 3.25 -31.93 9.27
C VAL A 11 2.91 -33.15 8.41
N ASN A 12 2.01 -33.00 7.45
CA ASN A 12 1.89 -33.95 6.33
C ASN A 12 2.65 -33.34 5.16
N PRO A 13 3.99 -33.51 5.07
CA PRO A 13 4.71 -33.03 3.91
C PRO A 13 4.54 -34.08 2.82
N ASP A 14 3.85 -33.72 1.74
CA ASP A 14 3.86 -34.46 0.48
C ASP A 14 5.20 -34.20 -0.24
N ASP A 15 6.30 -34.50 0.45
CA ASP A 15 7.68 -34.16 0.08
C ASP A 15 8.49 -35.35 -0.47
N GLY A 16 7.81 -36.47 -0.76
CA GLY A 16 8.41 -37.66 -1.34
C GLY A 16 9.37 -38.43 -0.41
N CYS A 17 9.38 -38.12 0.89
CA CYS A 17 10.20 -38.84 1.87
C CYS A 17 9.39 -39.92 2.61
N ASN A 18 10.07 -40.98 3.04
CA ASN A 18 9.53 -42.02 3.91
C ASN A 18 9.54 -41.53 5.37
N TRP A 19 8.37 -41.14 5.87
CA TRP A 19 8.17 -40.67 7.23
C TRP A 19 7.81 -41.78 8.24
N ILE A 20 7.62 -43.03 7.79
CA ILE A 20 7.18 -44.15 8.63
C ILE A 20 8.09 -44.34 9.87
N PRO A 21 9.44 -44.33 9.74
CA PRO A 21 10.32 -44.47 10.90
C PRO A 21 10.15 -43.33 11.92
N VAL A 22 9.91 -42.10 11.44
CA VAL A 22 9.71 -40.92 12.28
C VAL A 22 8.38 -40.99 13.02
N ILE A 23 7.33 -41.45 12.35
CA ILE A 23 5.99 -41.62 12.92
C ILE A 23 6.01 -42.71 14.00
N LEU A 24 6.59 -43.87 13.71
CA LEU A 24 6.78 -44.96 14.68
C LEU A 24 7.60 -44.51 15.88
N TRP A 25 8.68 -43.76 15.63
CA TRP A 25 9.45 -43.17 16.72
C TRP A 25 8.53 -42.26 17.55
N ARG A 26 7.80 -41.30 16.98
CA ARG A 26 6.91 -40.39 17.72
C ARG A 26 5.84 -41.12 18.54
N MET A 27 5.18 -42.12 17.95
CA MET A 27 4.15 -42.91 18.64
C MET A 27 4.68 -43.57 19.91
N ASN A 28 5.94 -44.00 19.89
CA ASN A 28 6.58 -44.66 21.03
C ASN A 28 7.27 -43.68 22.02
N ALA A 29 7.02 -42.37 21.91
CA ALA A 29 7.64 -41.34 22.77
C ALA A 29 7.23 -41.47 24.25
N GLY A 30 5.97 -41.78 24.52
CA GLY A 30 5.46 -41.96 25.89
C GLY A 30 6.11 -43.16 26.60
N ALA A 31 6.31 -44.27 25.90
CA ALA A 31 6.97 -45.44 26.47
C ALA A 31 8.45 -45.15 26.76
N ARG A 32 9.16 -44.49 25.83
CA ARG A 32 10.57 -44.09 26.03
C ARG A 32 10.75 -43.13 27.20
N ALA A 33 9.82 -42.20 27.40
CA ALA A 33 9.86 -41.28 28.54
C ALA A 33 9.68 -42.00 29.88
N ARG A 34 8.96 -43.12 29.92
CA ARG A 34 8.65 -43.89 31.13
C ARG A 34 9.69 -44.97 31.45
N SER A 35 10.29 -45.60 30.43
CA SER A 35 11.24 -46.71 30.60
C SER A 35 12.63 -46.28 31.09
N ARG A 36 12.93 -44.98 31.18
CA ARG A 36 14.27 -44.43 31.48
C ARG A 36 15.40 -45.02 30.63
N SER A 37 15.05 -45.59 29.47
CA SER A 37 16.03 -46.12 28.51
C SER A 37 16.86 -44.98 27.93
N VAL A 38 18.06 -45.30 27.44
CA VAL A 38 18.96 -44.34 26.77
C VAL A 38 18.19 -43.57 25.70
N PHE A 39 18.41 -42.25 25.67
CA PHE A 39 17.77 -41.39 24.69
C PHE A 39 18.25 -41.74 23.28
N VAL A 40 17.32 -42.13 22.41
CA VAL A 40 17.56 -42.37 20.99
C VAL A 40 16.91 -41.25 20.21
N ALA A 41 17.69 -40.47 19.45
CA ALA A 41 17.17 -39.39 18.63
C ALA A 41 16.19 -39.90 17.56
N ALA A 42 15.28 -39.01 17.10
CA ALA A 42 14.37 -39.36 16.02
C ALA A 42 15.15 -39.65 14.73
N PRO A 43 14.82 -40.72 13.99
CA PRO A 43 15.42 -40.98 12.69
C PRO A 43 15.09 -39.84 11.72
N ARG A 44 15.96 -39.60 10.73
CA ARG A 44 15.66 -38.65 9.64
C ARG A 44 14.78 -39.34 8.59
N PRO A 45 13.81 -38.64 7.99
CA PRO A 45 13.04 -39.19 6.88
C PRO A 45 13.96 -39.38 5.66
N GLU A 46 13.83 -40.52 4.99
CA GLU A 46 14.66 -40.87 3.83
C GLU A 46 13.88 -40.67 2.53
N PRO A 47 14.48 -40.09 1.46
CA PRO A 47 13.81 -39.97 0.17
C PRO A 47 13.42 -41.33 -0.40
N VAL A 48 12.18 -41.47 -0.89
CA VAL A 48 11.74 -42.71 -1.55
C VAL A 48 12.29 -42.73 -2.98
N PRO A 49 13.01 -43.80 -3.39
CA PRO A 49 13.52 -43.91 -4.76
C PRO A 49 12.39 -43.83 -5.80
N GLY A 50 12.58 -42.99 -6.83
CA GLY A 50 11.60 -42.82 -7.91
C GLY A 50 10.52 -41.75 -7.68
N ILE A 51 10.46 -41.14 -6.48
CA ILE A 51 9.56 -40.01 -6.20
C ILE A 51 10.37 -38.72 -6.21
N THR A 52 10.26 -37.94 -7.29
CA THR A 52 10.75 -36.55 -7.29
C THR A 52 9.70 -35.66 -6.62
N PRO A 53 10.00 -34.99 -5.49
CA PRO A 53 9.07 -34.03 -4.93
C PRO A 53 8.82 -32.94 -5.97
N LYS A 54 7.54 -32.69 -6.32
CA LYS A 54 7.19 -31.48 -7.04
C LYS A 54 7.66 -30.34 -6.14
N LYS A 55 8.69 -29.59 -6.59
CA LYS A 55 9.06 -28.31 -5.97
C LYS A 55 7.76 -27.62 -5.60
N PRO A 56 7.55 -27.18 -4.35
CA PRO A 56 6.35 -26.44 -4.04
C PRO A 56 6.35 -25.28 -5.02
N VAL A 57 5.41 -25.31 -5.97
CA VAL A 57 5.03 -24.11 -6.69
C VAL A 57 4.71 -23.19 -5.55
N LYS A 58 5.53 -22.16 -5.38
CA LYS A 58 5.30 -21.09 -4.43
C LYS A 58 3.96 -20.53 -4.88
N ARG A 59 2.85 -21.11 -4.41
CA ARG A 59 1.58 -20.43 -4.38
C ARG A 59 1.95 -19.23 -3.57
N GLU A 60 2.08 -18.11 -4.25
CA GLU A 60 1.94 -16.82 -3.63
C GLU A 60 0.64 -16.93 -2.87
N THR A 61 0.72 -17.33 -1.60
CA THR A 61 -0.23 -16.88 -0.62
C THR A 61 -0.16 -15.40 -0.82
N THR A 62 -1.18 -14.84 -1.48
CA THR A 62 -1.43 -13.42 -1.50
C THR A 62 -1.42 -13.06 -0.02
N THR A 63 -0.27 -12.61 0.47
CA THR A 63 -0.17 -11.94 1.74
C THR A 63 -1.20 -10.84 1.59
N ALA A 64 -2.31 -10.97 2.32
CA ALA A 64 -3.33 -9.96 2.37
C ALA A 64 -2.57 -8.67 2.60
N ALA A 65 -2.52 -7.82 1.56
CA ALA A 65 -1.69 -6.64 1.56
C ALA A 65 -2.06 -5.89 2.83
N VAL A 66 -1.11 -5.78 3.76
CA VAL A 66 -1.20 -4.88 4.90
C VAL A 66 -1.79 -3.60 4.35
N SER A 67 -3.00 -3.25 4.82
CA SER A 67 -3.93 -2.35 4.15
C SER A 67 -3.19 -1.16 3.54
N GLY A 68 -2.91 -1.25 2.24
CA GLY A 68 -2.45 -0.10 1.48
C GLY A 68 -3.54 0.93 1.68
N ARG A 69 -3.20 2.05 2.33
CA ARG A 69 -4.14 3.12 2.64
C ARG A 69 -4.78 3.55 1.33
N ARG A 70 -5.97 3.02 1.01
CA ARG A 70 -6.66 3.31 -0.25
C ARG A 70 -6.78 4.82 -0.38
N ARG A 71 -6.36 5.35 -1.53
CA ARG A 71 -6.45 6.78 -1.83
C ARG A 71 -7.92 7.17 -1.66
N LYS A 72 -8.14 8.26 -0.93
CA LYS A 72 -9.48 8.81 -0.74
C LYS A 72 -9.83 9.64 -1.96
N THR A 73 -10.85 9.21 -2.69
CA THR A 73 -11.30 9.81 -3.95
C THR A 73 -12.48 10.75 -3.77
N HIS A 74 -13.25 10.62 -2.68
CA HIS A 74 -14.47 11.39 -2.46
C HIS A 74 -14.53 11.95 -1.04
N VAL A 75 -15.40 12.94 -0.85
CA VAL A 75 -15.86 13.43 0.46
C VAL A 75 -17.35 13.13 0.55
N GLY A 76 -17.83 12.78 1.73
CA GLY A 76 -19.27 12.66 1.99
C GLY A 76 -19.58 12.81 3.48
N THR A 77 -20.85 13.00 3.80
CA THR A 77 -21.35 13.13 5.17
C THR A 77 -21.90 11.80 5.66
N VAL A 78 -21.39 11.34 6.80
CA VAL A 78 -21.89 10.15 7.50
C VAL A 78 -22.63 10.59 8.76
N ILE A 79 -23.83 10.05 8.95
CA ILE A 79 -24.62 10.19 10.17
C ILE A 79 -24.11 9.15 11.17
N TYR A 80 -23.43 9.62 12.22
CA TYR A 80 -23.03 8.80 13.36
C TYR A 80 -24.05 8.95 14.49
N TYR A 81 -23.95 8.12 15.53
CA TYR A 81 -24.76 8.30 16.75
C TYR A 81 -24.56 9.69 17.39
N LYS A 82 -23.34 10.24 17.26
CA LYS A 82 -22.94 11.54 17.82
C LYS A 82 -23.35 12.72 16.92
N GLY A 83 -23.95 12.45 15.76
CA GLY A 83 -24.32 13.44 14.77
C GLY A 83 -23.59 13.26 13.44
N GLU A 84 -23.80 14.21 12.54
CA GLU A 84 -23.25 14.22 11.20
C GLU A 84 -21.76 14.59 11.19
N LYS A 85 -20.98 13.90 10.34
CA LYS A 85 -19.57 14.19 10.16
C LYS A 85 -19.16 14.01 8.71
N THR A 86 -18.44 15.00 8.20
CA THR A 86 -17.81 14.96 6.88
C THR A 86 -16.56 14.07 6.93
N VAL A 87 -16.51 13.05 6.07
CA VAL A 87 -15.43 12.07 6.01
C VAL A 87 -14.91 11.91 4.59
N ARG A 88 -13.63 11.51 4.48
CA ARG A 88 -13.00 11.18 3.21
C ARG A 88 -13.23 9.71 2.89
N LEU A 89 -13.75 9.45 1.70
CA LEU A 89 -14.18 8.14 1.24
C LEU A 89 -13.23 7.64 0.14
N SER A 90 -12.93 6.34 0.16
CA SER A 90 -12.34 5.66 -0.99
C SER A 90 -13.44 4.88 -1.70
N GLU A 91 -13.53 5.07 -3.00
CA GLU A 91 -14.43 4.33 -3.85
C GLU A 91 -13.99 2.87 -4.01
N GLY A 92 -14.89 1.92 -3.78
CA GLY A 92 -14.74 0.52 -4.16
C GLY A 92 -15.81 0.12 -5.18
N ALA A 93 -15.79 -1.13 -5.65
CA ALA A 93 -16.75 -1.61 -6.65
C ALA A 93 -18.21 -1.48 -6.16
N THR A 94 -18.47 -1.92 -4.93
CA THR A 94 -19.83 -1.97 -4.34
C THR A 94 -19.98 -1.11 -3.09
N VAL A 95 -18.89 -0.55 -2.57
CA VAL A 95 -18.84 0.04 -1.23
C VAL A 95 -18.02 1.34 -1.23
N TRP A 96 -18.49 2.32 -0.48
CA TRP A 96 -17.74 3.48 -0.02
C TRP A 96 -17.03 3.18 1.29
N SER A 97 -15.70 3.33 1.35
CA SER A 97 -14.95 3.06 2.58
C SER A 97 -14.43 4.35 3.23
N ALA A 98 -14.91 4.67 4.43
CA ALA A 98 -14.46 5.79 5.25
C ALA A 98 -13.19 5.46 6.06
N GLY A 99 -12.98 4.18 6.37
CA GLY A 99 -11.80 3.70 7.10
C GLY A 99 -11.56 2.21 6.89
N PRO A 100 -10.62 1.61 7.64
CA PRO A 100 -10.29 0.18 7.56
C PRO A 100 -11.46 -0.74 7.90
N ASN A 101 -12.32 -0.34 8.85
CA ASN A 101 -13.46 -1.12 9.34
C ASN A 101 -14.79 -0.35 9.18
N GLU A 102 -14.83 0.54 8.20
CA GLU A 102 -15.96 1.44 7.99
C GLU A 102 -16.30 1.53 6.50
N HIS A 103 -17.36 0.82 6.16
CA HIS A 103 -17.79 0.50 4.80
C HIS A 103 -19.28 0.78 4.67
N PHE A 104 -19.69 1.44 3.60
CA PHE A 104 -21.07 1.78 3.30
C PHE A 104 -21.45 1.29 1.91
N ASP A 105 -22.62 0.69 1.75
CA ASP A 105 -23.13 0.25 0.45
C ASP A 105 -23.36 1.46 -0.48
N LYS A 106 -22.91 1.35 -1.73
CA LYS A 106 -23.07 2.40 -2.74
C LYS A 106 -24.52 2.71 -3.09
N LYS A 107 -25.43 1.73 -2.97
CA LYS A 107 -26.83 1.91 -3.36
C LYS A 107 -27.70 2.45 -2.23
N THR A 108 -27.46 1.98 -1.01
CA THR A 108 -28.32 2.30 0.14
C THR A 108 -27.69 3.29 1.11
N GLY A 109 -26.35 3.42 1.11
CA GLY A 109 -25.59 4.17 2.10
C GLY A 109 -25.53 3.51 3.48
N GLN A 110 -26.09 2.31 3.64
CA GLN A 110 -26.07 1.58 4.91
C GLN A 110 -24.69 1.00 5.19
N ARG A 111 -24.33 0.90 6.46
CA ARG A 111 -23.07 0.28 6.89
C ARG A 111 -23.05 -1.21 6.57
N VAL A 112 -21.94 -1.70 6.01
CA VAL A 112 -21.72 -3.10 5.63
C VAL A 112 -20.66 -3.74 6.53
N GLY A 113 -20.81 -5.02 6.84
CA GLY A 113 -19.82 -5.82 7.57
C GLY A 113 -19.82 -5.64 9.09
N SER A 114 -20.71 -4.83 9.64
CA SER A 114 -20.91 -4.70 11.08
C SER A 114 -22.26 -4.06 11.41
N ILE A 115 -22.80 -4.43 12.56
CA ILE A 115 -24.05 -3.86 13.08
C ILE A 115 -23.77 -2.44 13.58
N GLY A 116 -24.58 -1.48 13.17
CA GLY A 116 -24.50 -0.08 13.64
C GLY A 116 -25.45 0.84 12.89
N ARG A 117 -25.93 1.88 13.57
CA ARG A 117 -26.87 2.88 13.01
C ARG A 117 -26.16 3.99 12.22
N HIS A 118 -25.04 3.68 11.57
CA HIS A 118 -24.32 4.66 10.77
C HIS A 118 -24.81 4.60 9.33
N ARG A 119 -25.00 5.76 8.72
CA ARG A 119 -25.46 5.87 7.34
C ARG A 119 -24.69 6.94 6.61
N LEU A 120 -24.20 6.62 5.42
CA LEU A 120 -23.64 7.57 4.48
C LEU A 120 -24.76 8.23 3.68
N LEU A 121 -24.78 9.56 3.63
CA LEU A 121 -25.70 10.31 2.78
C LEU A 121 -25.17 10.31 1.35
N LEU A 122 -25.78 9.51 0.47
CA LEU A 122 -25.29 9.34 -0.90
C LEU A 122 -25.31 10.63 -1.72
N GLU A 123 -26.29 11.50 -1.48
CA GLU A 123 -26.41 12.83 -2.10
C GLU A 123 -25.29 13.80 -1.70
N SER A 124 -24.67 13.58 -0.53
CA SER A 124 -23.58 14.42 -0.05
C SER A 124 -22.22 14.07 -0.66
N ILE A 125 -22.15 12.97 -1.41
CA ILE A 125 -20.90 12.46 -1.95
C ILE A 125 -20.45 13.36 -3.10
N LYS A 126 -19.28 13.95 -2.95
CA LYS A 126 -18.63 14.77 -3.98
C LYS A 126 -17.24 14.22 -4.25
N PRO A 127 -16.78 14.21 -5.51
CA PRO A 127 -15.40 13.88 -5.81
C PRO A 127 -14.51 14.83 -5.00
N LEU A 128 -13.50 14.25 -4.35
CA LEU A 128 -12.44 15.02 -3.75
C LEU A 128 -11.66 15.50 -4.97
N ASN A 129 -11.67 16.80 -5.26
CA ASN A 129 -10.95 17.39 -6.40
C ASN A 129 -9.46 16.99 -6.31
N SER A 130 -9.10 15.80 -6.79
CA SER A 130 -7.77 15.42 -7.23
C SER A 130 -7.50 16.00 -8.61
N THR A 131 -8.53 16.60 -9.20
CA THR A 131 -8.54 17.40 -10.41
C THR A 131 -8.95 18.82 -10.02
N ILE A 132 -8.18 19.47 -9.15
CA ILE A 132 -7.78 20.80 -9.61
C ILE A 132 -7.09 20.54 -10.94
N ASP A 133 -7.35 21.30 -12.00
CA ASP A 133 -6.63 21.14 -13.27
C ASP A 133 -5.13 21.38 -13.01
N GLU A 134 -4.45 20.32 -12.55
CA GLU A 134 -3.08 20.35 -12.12
C GLU A 134 -2.27 20.49 -13.40
N VAL A 135 -1.55 21.62 -13.51
CA VAL A 135 -0.55 21.87 -14.56
C VAL A 135 0.20 20.57 -14.84
N SER A 136 0.21 20.07 -16.07
CA SER A 136 0.91 18.81 -16.38
C SER A 136 2.41 18.92 -16.06
N ALA A 137 3.09 17.79 -15.84
CA ALA A 137 4.53 17.82 -15.60
C ALA A 137 5.30 18.46 -16.77
N GLN A 138 4.81 18.26 -18.00
CA GLN A 138 5.35 18.90 -19.20
C GLN A 138 5.18 20.42 -19.17
N GLN A 139 3.99 20.92 -18.82
CA GLN A 139 3.73 22.35 -18.71
C GLN A 139 4.60 23.00 -17.62
N LEU A 140 4.73 22.38 -16.44
CA LEU A 140 5.58 22.89 -15.37
C LEU A 140 7.06 22.94 -15.79
N VAL A 141 7.54 21.87 -16.43
CA VAL A 141 8.91 21.81 -16.95
C VAL A 141 9.14 22.86 -18.03
N ALA A 142 8.19 23.06 -18.94
CA ALA A 142 8.29 24.09 -19.98
C ALA A 142 8.40 25.51 -19.38
N LEU A 143 7.71 25.78 -18.27
CA LEU A 143 7.79 27.07 -17.57
C LEU A 143 9.15 27.27 -16.88
N MET A 144 9.72 26.21 -16.31
CA MET A 144 10.96 26.27 -15.51
C MET A 144 12.25 26.07 -16.33
N LYS A 145 12.18 25.41 -17.48
CA LYS A 145 13.36 25.06 -18.27
C LYS A 145 14.11 26.31 -18.72
N GLY A 146 15.42 26.35 -18.41
CA GLY A 146 16.30 27.46 -18.79
C GLY A 146 16.11 28.74 -17.97
N LYS A 147 15.35 28.70 -16.87
CA LYS A 147 15.12 29.86 -15.99
C LYS A 147 15.45 29.53 -14.54
N THR A 148 15.92 30.54 -13.81
CA THR A 148 16.12 30.50 -12.36
C THR A 148 14.94 31.18 -11.70
N LEU A 149 14.02 30.41 -11.11
CA LEU A 149 12.76 30.94 -10.59
C LEU A 149 12.54 30.60 -9.12
N SER A 150 11.97 31.54 -8.36
CA SER A 150 11.45 31.31 -7.02
C SER A 150 10.05 30.69 -7.07
N TYR A 151 9.56 30.15 -5.94
CA TYR A 151 8.19 29.62 -5.85
C TYR A 151 7.13 30.61 -6.33
N GLN A 152 7.24 31.89 -5.94
CA GLN A 152 6.27 32.92 -6.30
C GLN A 152 6.29 33.22 -7.81
N ASN A 153 7.48 33.25 -8.42
CA ASN A 153 7.62 33.46 -9.85
C ASN A 153 7.09 32.27 -10.67
N ILE A 154 7.20 31.05 -10.13
CA ILE A 154 6.63 29.86 -10.76
C ILE A 154 5.09 29.91 -10.66
N LEU A 155 4.53 30.27 -9.51
CA LEU A 155 3.07 30.42 -9.37
C LEU A 155 2.50 31.51 -10.27
N SER A 156 3.16 32.66 -10.37
CA SER A 156 2.71 33.74 -11.25
C SER A 156 2.78 33.35 -12.73
N ALA A 157 3.83 32.62 -13.13
CA ALA A 157 3.95 32.07 -14.48
C ALA A 157 2.86 31.03 -14.77
N ILE A 158 2.55 30.15 -13.82
CA ILE A 158 1.45 29.18 -13.93
C ILE A 158 0.12 29.91 -14.12
N LYS A 159 -0.20 30.89 -13.26
CA LYS A 159 -1.44 31.65 -13.36
C LYS A 159 -1.59 32.39 -14.68
N LYS A 160 -0.47 32.84 -15.27
CA LYS A 160 -0.44 33.52 -16.56
C LYS A 160 -0.70 32.58 -17.74
N HIS A 161 -0.12 31.39 -17.74
CA HIS A 161 -0.19 30.45 -18.87
C HIS A 161 -1.32 29.41 -18.74
N HIS A 162 -1.80 29.17 -17.51
CA HIS A 162 -2.84 28.22 -17.15
C HIS A 162 -3.77 28.84 -16.10
N PRO A 163 -4.65 29.78 -16.49
CA PRO A 163 -5.56 30.44 -15.55
C PRO A 163 -6.58 29.48 -14.93
N ASP A 164 -6.91 28.39 -15.62
CA ASP A 164 -7.85 27.37 -15.16
C ASP A 164 -7.25 26.46 -14.07
N ALA A 165 -5.93 26.50 -13.87
CA ALA A 165 -5.22 25.67 -12.91
C ALA A 165 -5.18 26.34 -11.52
N GLU A 166 -6.01 25.89 -10.57
CA GLU A 166 -6.02 26.38 -9.18
C GLU A 166 -4.86 25.79 -8.33
N ILE A 167 -3.60 25.97 -8.73
CA ILE A 167 -2.46 25.45 -7.94
C ILE A 167 -2.18 26.28 -6.69
N THR A 168 -2.16 25.63 -5.52
CA THR A 168 -1.72 26.26 -4.26
C THR A 168 -0.20 26.21 -4.09
N LEU A 169 0.35 27.10 -3.25
CA LEU A 169 1.79 27.10 -2.92
C LEU A 169 2.26 25.75 -2.34
N ARG A 170 1.42 25.12 -1.51
CA ARG A 170 1.73 23.83 -0.88
C ARG A 170 1.87 22.72 -1.92
N ASP A 171 1.01 22.75 -2.94
CA ASP A 171 1.04 21.76 -4.02
C ASP A 171 2.28 21.94 -4.89
N LEU A 172 2.64 23.21 -5.19
CA LEU A 172 3.88 23.51 -5.89
C LEU A 172 5.12 23.06 -5.09
N GLN A 173 5.17 23.34 -3.79
CA GLN A 173 6.27 22.89 -2.92
C GLN A 173 6.42 21.38 -2.92
N LYS A 174 5.31 20.64 -2.79
CA LYS A 174 5.33 19.18 -2.85
C LYS A 174 5.82 18.66 -4.20
N ARG A 175 5.53 19.38 -5.28
CA ARG A 175 5.92 18.98 -6.63
C ARG A 175 7.38 19.28 -6.94
N ILE A 176 7.91 20.40 -6.47
CA ILE A 176 9.34 20.70 -6.57
C ILE A 176 10.15 19.76 -5.69
N SER A 177 9.65 19.37 -4.51
CA SER A 177 10.34 18.38 -3.67
C SER A 177 10.37 16.99 -4.29
N THR A 178 9.31 16.55 -4.98
CA THR A 178 9.35 15.28 -5.74
C THR A 178 10.24 15.37 -6.97
N MET A 179 10.35 16.54 -7.63
CA MET A 179 11.32 16.76 -8.70
C MET A 179 12.77 16.67 -8.18
N LEU A 180 13.08 17.31 -7.05
CA LEU A 180 14.40 17.28 -6.42
C LEU A 180 14.82 15.86 -6.00
N ALA A 181 13.86 15.03 -5.58
CA ALA A 181 14.10 13.64 -5.19
C ALA A 181 14.19 12.67 -6.39
N SER A 182 13.84 13.12 -7.60
CA SER A 182 13.77 12.25 -8.78
C SER A 182 15.11 12.17 -9.50
N ASN A 183 15.58 10.94 -9.75
CA ASN A 183 16.78 10.70 -10.57
C ASN A 183 16.62 11.09 -12.05
N HIS A 184 15.39 11.36 -12.50
CA HIS A 184 15.06 11.65 -13.89
C HIS A 184 14.98 13.16 -14.19
N VAL A 185 15.25 14.01 -13.18
CA VAL A 185 15.14 15.46 -13.26
C VAL A 185 16.40 16.09 -12.67
N GLY A 186 17.17 16.79 -13.51
CA GLY A 186 18.27 17.64 -13.06
C GLY A 186 17.74 18.99 -12.63
N ILE A 187 17.44 19.15 -11.35
CA ILE A 187 17.02 20.43 -10.74
C ILE A 187 18.02 20.83 -9.66
N ILE A 188 18.49 22.07 -9.72
CA ILE A 188 19.42 22.63 -8.74
C ILE A 188 18.65 23.66 -7.92
N ARG A 189 18.80 23.55 -6.59
CA ARG A 189 18.31 24.54 -5.64
C ARG A 189 19.47 25.47 -5.29
N HIS A 190 19.24 26.77 -5.46
CA HIS A 190 20.19 27.82 -5.09
C HIS A 190 19.84 28.34 -3.71
N ASP A 191 20.72 28.09 -2.75
CA ASP A 191 20.59 28.59 -1.37
C ASP A 191 21.41 29.89 -1.15
N ASP A 192 22.18 30.33 -2.14
CA ASP A 192 22.99 31.56 -2.11
C ASP A 192 22.13 32.84 -2.23
N MET A 193 20.84 32.70 -2.54
CA MET A 193 19.88 33.78 -2.70
C MET A 193 19.00 33.91 -1.45
N PRO A 194 18.49 35.12 -1.12
CA PRO A 194 17.69 35.35 0.09
C PRO A 194 16.38 34.55 0.13
N VAL A 195 15.92 34.06 -1.03
CA VAL A 195 14.75 33.18 -1.19
C VAL A 195 15.20 31.97 -2.00
N PRO A 196 14.68 30.76 -1.74
CA PRO A 196 15.04 29.58 -2.53
C PRO A 196 14.68 29.75 -4.01
N HIS A 197 15.68 29.63 -4.88
CA HIS A 197 15.50 29.62 -6.33
C HIS A 197 15.83 28.25 -6.91
N PHE A 198 15.18 27.91 -8.02
CA PHE A 198 15.35 26.63 -8.68
C PHE A 198 15.72 26.84 -10.14
N THR A 199 16.73 26.11 -10.60
CA THR A 199 17.06 25.99 -12.02
C THR A 199 16.85 24.56 -12.48
N LEU A 200 16.03 24.41 -13.51
CA LEU A 200 15.81 23.13 -14.17
C LEU A 200 16.79 22.98 -15.34
N THR A 201 17.77 22.09 -15.16
CA THR A 201 18.86 21.84 -16.12
C THR A 201 18.43 20.82 -17.18
N SER A 202 17.89 19.67 -16.74
CA SER A 202 17.53 18.57 -17.64
C SER A 202 16.32 17.78 -17.11
N VAL A 203 15.56 17.19 -18.02
CA VAL A 203 14.44 16.30 -17.70
C VAL A 203 14.46 15.13 -18.68
N ASP A 204 14.48 13.91 -18.16
CA ASP A 204 14.37 12.69 -18.95
C ASP A 204 12.88 12.45 -19.32
N PRO A 205 12.56 12.11 -20.58
CA PRO A 205 11.21 11.75 -21.01
C PRO A 205 10.48 10.73 -20.10
N ARG A 206 11.21 9.80 -19.46
CA ARG A 206 10.66 8.82 -18.51
C ARG A 206 10.00 9.47 -17.29
N TYR A 207 10.42 10.68 -16.93
CA TYR A 207 9.81 11.45 -15.84
C TYR A 207 8.32 11.72 -16.11
N TYR A 208 7.97 12.05 -17.36
CA TYR A 208 6.58 12.34 -17.73
C TYR A 208 5.68 11.12 -17.58
N ALA A 209 6.14 9.95 -18.05
CA ALA A 209 5.39 8.69 -17.92
C ALA A 209 5.14 8.30 -16.45
N ASN A 210 6.11 8.55 -15.56
CA ASN A 210 5.97 8.27 -14.13
C ASN A 210 5.04 9.29 -13.43
N SER A 211 5.08 10.55 -13.87
CA SER A 211 4.16 11.59 -13.38
C SER A 211 2.72 11.29 -13.77
N GLU A 212 2.48 10.75 -14.97
CA GLU A 212 1.15 10.38 -15.43
C GLU A 212 0.61 9.12 -14.73
N LYS A 213 1.46 8.13 -14.45
CA LYS A 213 1.06 6.95 -13.65
C LYS A 213 0.69 7.28 -12.21
N THR A 214 1.24 8.36 -11.65
CA THR A 214 0.85 8.86 -10.32
C THR A 214 -0.49 9.62 -10.37
N ARG A 215 -0.93 10.02 -11.57
CA ARG A 215 -2.20 10.73 -11.82
C ARG A 215 -3.40 9.77 -11.90
N ALA A 216 -3.21 8.59 -12.48
CA ALA A 216 -4.21 7.50 -12.56
C ALA A 216 -4.39 6.77 -11.22
#